data_AF-A0A9E0L835-F1
#
_entry.id   AF-A0A9E0L835-F1
#
_cell.length_a   1.000
_cell.length_b   1.000
_cell.length_c   1.000
_cell.angle_alpha   90.00
_cell.angle_beta   90.00
_cell.angle_gamma   90.00
#
_symmetry.space_group_name_H-M   'P 1'
#
loop_
_entity.id
_entity.type
_entity.pdbx_description
1 polymer ?
#
loop_
_entity_poly.entity_id
_entity_poly.type
_entity_poly.pdbx_seq_one_letter_code
_entity_poly.pdbx_strand_id
1 'polypeptide(L)'
;MEHKDKKLKLDLDFLGEGAPKKSEKKWSHQPSHKSTVDESTMSDGVKWTQGAIALGVLIIIIAVSASSGDSNSTATTNTLPPPSNSESLNDIFDTSETDVEVETDTNTNSYVPVAEKTQTTPAVQTPLEICQERNGYNATYDSATNSCGCAAGYSLGATSQQCVKFTVARDESCASQWPGTSFLKVDLTEGKNICDCEVGSYWDNGRTACYSLSSFNQSCVNSYGTGAYSTTEDGKRVCDCGYGYDWDIEGNSCVSTASINAICEKDVGRNSRYAGYVEGGKYICTEPY
;
A
#
# COMPACT_ATOMS: atom_id res chain seq x y z
N MET A 1 -28.87 -8.16 -47.08
CA MET A 1 -27.40 -8.08 -47.11
C MET A 1 -26.92 -8.71 -45.82
N GLU A 2 -26.40 -9.92 -45.93
CA GLU A 2 -26.12 -10.85 -44.84
C GLU A 2 -24.61 -10.84 -44.61
N HIS A 3 -24.15 -10.27 -43.48
CA HIS A 3 -22.74 -10.23 -43.15
C HIS A 3 -22.36 -11.54 -42.44
N LYS A 4 -21.58 -12.37 -43.16
CA LYS A 4 -20.95 -13.57 -42.63
C LYS A 4 -19.64 -13.20 -41.92
N ASP A 5 -19.58 -13.43 -40.62
CA ASP A 5 -18.36 -13.35 -39.83
C ASP A 5 -17.39 -14.48 -40.22
N LYS A 6 -16.19 -14.10 -40.66
CA LYS A 6 -15.08 -15.02 -40.90
C LYS A 6 -14.35 -15.27 -39.57
N LYS A 7 -14.50 -16.47 -39.02
CA LYS A 7 -13.64 -16.97 -37.93
C LYS A 7 -12.21 -17.17 -38.45
N LEU A 8 -11.25 -16.47 -37.87
CA LEU A 8 -9.84 -16.87 -37.96
C LEU A 8 -9.61 -18.07 -37.02
N LYS A 9 -9.11 -19.18 -37.58
CA LYS A 9 -8.44 -20.24 -36.81
C LYS A 9 -6.96 -19.88 -36.74
N LEU A 10 -6.42 -19.70 -35.55
CA LEU A 10 -4.99 -19.73 -35.31
C LEU A 10 -4.61 -21.16 -34.91
N ASP A 11 -3.86 -21.84 -35.76
CA ASP A 11 -3.15 -23.07 -35.40
C ASP A 11 -1.91 -22.70 -34.57
N LEU A 12 -1.79 -23.29 -33.37
CA LEU A 12 -0.75 -23.01 -32.37
C LEU A 12 0.21 -24.20 -32.19
N ASP A 13 0.53 -24.91 -33.27
CA ASP A 13 1.41 -26.10 -33.24
C ASP A 13 2.90 -25.77 -33.43
N PHE A 14 3.35 -24.55 -33.13
CA PHE A 14 4.72 -24.09 -33.45
C PHE A 14 5.67 -23.94 -32.26
N LEU A 15 5.47 -24.66 -31.16
CA LEU A 15 6.44 -24.74 -30.06
C LEU A 15 6.79 -26.19 -29.74
N GLY A 16 7.40 -26.86 -30.72
CA GLY A 16 8.15 -28.09 -30.54
C GLY A 16 9.59 -27.82 -30.14
N GLU A 17 10.00 -28.49 -29.06
CA GLU A 17 11.30 -29.14 -28.84
C GLU A 17 12.58 -28.29 -28.95
N GLY A 18 13.20 -27.98 -27.80
CA GLY A 18 14.60 -27.52 -27.81
C GLY A 18 15.21 -26.92 -26.55
N ALA A 19 14.67 -27.11 -25.34
CA ALA A 19 15.29 -26.54 -24.13
C ALA A 19 16.34 -27.50 -23.51
N PRO A 20 17.62 -27.08 -23.35
CA PRO A 20 18.67 -27.92 -22.76
C PRO A 20 18.48 -28.08 -21.24
N LYS A 21 18.71 -29.31 -20.76
CA LYS A 21 18.67 -29.69 -19.34
C LYS A 21 19.71 -28.89 -18.56
N LYS A 22 19.26 -28.04 -17.62
CA LYS A 22 20.14 -27.40 -16.63
C LYS A 22 20.54 -28.43 -15.57
N SER A 23 21.85 -28.54 -15.37
CA SER A 23 22.53 -29.34 -14.37
C SER A 23 22.21 -28.87 -12.95
N GLU A 24 21.79 -29.79 -12.10
CA GLU A 24 21.60 -29.59 -10.66
C GLU A 24 22.95 -29.34 -9.97
N LYS A 25 23.06 -28.21 -9.26
CA LYS A 25 24.13 -27.98 -8.27
C LYS A 25 23.47 -27.81 -6.91
N LYS A 26 23.47 -28.90 -6.16
CA LYS A 26 22.88 -29.05 -4.82
C LYS A 26 23.71 -28.26 -3.81
N TRP A 27 23.22 -27.08 -3.40
CA TRP A 27 23.67 -26.41 -2.18
C TRP A 27 22.67 -26.74 -1.08
N SER A 28 23.16 -27.49 -0.08
CA SER A 28 22.41 -27.87 1.11
C SER A 28 22.40 -26.69 2.07
N HIS A 29 21.37 -25.86 2.01
CA HIS A 29 20.99 -25.03 3.16
C HIS A 29 20.06 -25.88 4.04
N GLN A 30 20.51 -26.09 5.28
CA GLN A 30 19.83 -26.86 6.29
C GLN A 30 19.06 -25.87 7.18
N PRO A 31 17.73 -25.83 7.15
CA PRO A 31 16.96 -25.12 8.15
C PRO A 31 16.82 -26.03 9.39
N SER A 32 17.62 -25.74 10.42
CA SER A 32 17.24 -25.97 11.81
C SER A 32 16.38 -24.76 12.19
N HIS A 33 15.11 -24.86 12.58
CA HIS A 33 14.67 -25.43 13.83
C HIS A 33 13.25 -26.01 13.70
N LYS A 34 13.10 -27.29 14.04
CA LYS A 34 11.82 -27.91 14.39
C LYS A 34 11.82 -28.10 15.90
N SER A 35 11.03 -27.30 16.62
CA SER A 35 10.73 -27.54 18.03
C SER A 35 9.90 -28.82 18.15
N THR A 36 10.46 -29.81 18.85
CA THR A 36 9.79 -31.02 19.33
C THR A 36 8.93 -30.65 20.53
N VAL A 37 7.61 -30.80 20.39
CA VAL A 37 6.67 -30.92 21.50
C VAL A 37 5.97 -32.27 21.36
N ASP A 38 5.74 -32.88 22.50
CA ASP A 38 5.60 -34.30 22.76
C ASP A 38 4.56 -35.09 21.97
N GLU A 39 4.97 -36.34 21.80
CA GLU A 39 4.28 -37.52 21.35
C GLU A 39 3.01 -37.79 22.17
N SER A 40 1.86 -37.91 21.50
CA SER A 40 0.70 -38.66 21.99
C SER A 40 0.03 -39.34 20.81
N THR A 41 0.15 -40.65 20.85
CA THR A 41 -0.25 -41.68 19.89
C THR A 41 -1.78 -41.86 19.86
N MET A 42 -2.43 -41.70 18.69
CA MET A 42 -3.70 -42.36 18.32
C MET A 42 -3.77 -42.43 16.78
N SER A 43 -3.38 -43.56 16.18
CA SER A 43 -4.22 -44.70 15.78
C SER A 43 -5.11 -44.43 14.56
N ASP A 44 -4.76 -45.09 13.46
CA ASP A 44 -5.43 -45.09 12.17
C ASP A 44 -6.87 -45.62 12.20
N GLY A 45 -7.68 -45.08 11.30
CA GLY A 45 -8.69 -45.84 10.56
C GLY A 45 -10.15 -45.59 10.94
N VAL A 46 -10.94 -45.08 9.99
CA VAL A 46 -12.14 -45.74 9.41
C VAL A 46 -12.98 -44.70 8.65
N LYS A 47 -13.20 -44.98 7.35
CA LYS A 47 -14.18 -44.33 6.45
C LYS A 47 -15.62 -44.63 6.90
N TRP A 48 -16.61 -43.85 6.44
CA TRP A 48 -17.94 -44.26 5.92
C TRP A 48 -19.03 -43.19 6.18
N THR A 49 -19.50 -42.58 5.08
CA THR A 49 -20.90 -42.22 4.69
C THR A 49 -21.87 -41.41 5.57
N GLN A 50 -22.48 -40.41 4.90
CA GLN A 50 -23.87 -39.88 4.97
C GLN A 50 -24.37 -39.37 6.34
N GLY A 51 -25.11 -38.26 6.50
CA GLY A 51 -25.99 -37.48 5.63
C GLY A 51 -27.24 -37.11 6.45
N ALA A 52 -27.48 -35.82 6.68
CA ALA A 52 -28.75 -35.20 7.14
C ALA A 52 -28.47 -33.71 7.36
N ILE A 53 -28.87 -32.77 6.50
CA ILE A 53 -30.19 -32.10 6.48
C ILE A 53 -30.79 -31.90 7.87
N ALA A 54 -30.64 -30.71 8.42
CA ALA A 54 -31.60 -30.10 9.34
C ALA A 54 -31.59 -28.58 9.15
N LEU A 55 -32.63 -28.08 8.50
CA LEU A 55 -33.07 -26.69 8.53
C LEU A 55 -33.29 -26.25 9.98
N GLY A 56 -32.68 -25.13 10.36
CA GLY A 56 -32.89 -24.48 11.65
C GLY A 56 -32.82 -22.98 11.49
N VAL A 57 -33.93 -22.40 11.05
CA VAL A 57 -34.21 -20.97 11.13
C VAL A 57 -34.14 -20.57 12.61
N LEU A 58 -33.17 -19.74 13.00
CA LEU A 58 -33.18 -19.06 14.29
C LEU A 58 -33.32 -17.55 14.06
N ILE A 59 -34.50 -17.06 14.42
CA ILE A 59 -34.92 -15.67 14.42
C ILE A 59 -34.21 -14.92 15.56
N ILE A 60 -33.84 -13.69 15.22
CA ILE A 60 -33.20 -12.65 16.03
C ILE A 60 -34.03 -12.31 17.28
N ILE A 61 -33.38 -12.29 18.46
CA ILE A 61 -33.77 -11.44 19.59
C ILE A 61 -32.53 -10.62 19.98
N ILE A 62 -32.48 -9.35 19.55
CA ILE A 62 -31.57 -8.35 20.10
C ILE A 62 -32.23 -7.84 21.38
N ALA A 63 -31.74 -8.30 22.53
CA ALA A 63 -32.00 -7.64 23.80
C ALA A 63 -30.92 -6.57 24.03
N VAL A 64 -31.37 -5.32 24.06
CA VAL A 64 -30.60 -4.20 24.58
C VAL A 64 -30.48 -4.38 26.09
N SER A 65 -29.25 -4.54 26.57
CA SER A 65 -28.91 -4.32 27.97
C SER A 65 -27.57 -3.62 28.04
N ALA A 66 -27.64 -2.35 28.45
CA ALA A 66 -26.51 -1.61 28.98
C ALA A 66 -26.03 -2.28 30.27
N SER A 67 -24.74 -2.59 30.35
CA SER A 67 -24.04 -2.77 31.62
C SER A 67 -22.58 -2.36 31.47
N SER A 68 -22.28 -1.22 32.07
CA SER A 68 -20.99 -0.77 32.59
C SER A 68 -20.25 -1.86 33.39
N GLY A 69 -18.93 -1.94 33.26
CA GLY A 69 -18.08 -2.69 34.20
C GLY A 69 -16.70 -3.12 33.69
N ASP A 70 -15.78 -2.15 33.61
CA ASP A 70 -14.35 -2.19 33.96
C ASP A 70 -13.52 -3.51 33.92
N SER A 71 -12.47 -3.50 33.08
CA SER A 71 -11.04 -3.57 33.47
C SER A 71 -10.16 -4.53 32.68
N ASN A 72 -9.01 -3.97 32.29
CA ASN A 72 -7.73 -4.61 31.95
C ASN A 72 -7.57 -5.30 30.59
N SER A 73 -7.13 -4.51 29.61
CA SER A 73 -6.20 -4.98 28.57
C SER A 73 -5.26 -3.86 28.19
N THR A 74 -4.02 -3.98 28.65
CA THR A 74 -2.86 -3.20 28.19
C THR A 74 -2.54 -3.63 26.76
N ALA A 75 -3.16 -2.96 25.79
CA ALA A 75 -2.78 -3.04 24.40
C ALA A 75 -1.92 -1.82 24.06
N THR A 76 -0.62 -2.04 23.89
CA THR A 76 0.33 -1.05 23.38
C THR A 76 -0.10 -0.66 21.97
N THR A 77 -0.77 0.48 21.85
CA THR A 77 -1.16 1.05 20.57
C THR A 77 0.07 1.76 20.01
N ASN A 78 0.74 1.15 19.01
CA ASN A 78 1.75 1.86 18.23
C ASN A 78 1.02 2.82 17.29
N THR A 79 0.75 4.01 17.82
CA THR A 79 0.29 5.16 17.05
C THR A 79 1.42 5.58 16.10
N LEU A 80 1.21 5.40 14.80
CA LEU A 80 2.04 6.00 13.76
C LEU A 80 2.14 7.52 14.00
N PRO A 81 3.33 8.14 13.91
CA PRO A 81 3.44 9.59 13.99
C PRO A 81 2.75 10.24 12.78
N PRO A 82 2.07 11.38 12.97
CA PRO A 82 1.51 12.14 11.85
C PRO A 82 2.63 12.63 10.92
N PRO A 83 2.35 12.78 9.61
CA PRO A 83 3.32 13.35 8.68
C PRO A 83 3.70 14.77 9.13
N SER A 84 5.00 15.02 9.24
CA SER A 84 5.54 16.36 9.45
C SER A 84 5.11 17.26 8.29
N ASN A 85 4.42 18.33 8.63
CA ASN A 85 4.16 19.44 7.73
C ASN A 85 5.50 20.06 7.33
N SER A 86 5.91 19.87 6.08
CA SER A 86 6.96 20.66 5.46
C SER A 86 6.43 22.08 5.27
N GLU A 87 6.85 22.99 6.15
CA GLU A 87 6.71 24.44 5.97
C GLU A 87 7.36 24.84 4.64
N SER A 88 6.58 25.39 3.72
CA SER A 88 7.11 26.02 2.53
C SER A 88 7.70 27.38 2.91
N LEU A 89 9.02 27.47 2.83
CA LEU A 89 9.80 28.71 2.73
C LEU A 89 9.30 29.53 1.53
N ASN A 90 8.36 30.43 1.79
CA ASN A 90 8.02 31.55 0.93
C ASN A 90 8.52 32.81 1.63
N ASP A 91 9.79 33.12 1.46
CA ASP A 91 10.31 34.47 1.66
C ASP A 91 11.50 34.61 0.71
N ILE A 92 11.31 35.40 -0.34
CA ILE A 92 12.27 36.21 -1.11
C ILE A 92 11.44 36.73 -2.30
N PHE A 93 10.70 37.82 -2.06
CA PHE A 93 10.50 38.81 -3.10
C PHE A 93 10.88 40.16 -2.53
N ASP A 94 12.08 40.53 -2.96
CA ASP A 94 12.80 41.77 -2.84
C ASP A 94 11.89 42.99 -3.08
N THR A 95 11.65 43.75 -2.01
CA THR A 95 11.09 45.09 -2.02
C THR A 95 12.09 46.04 -2.67
N SER A 96 11.88 46.36 -3.95
CA SER A 96 12.48 47.56 -4.53
C SER A 96 11.72 48.78 -4.02
N GLU A 97 12.40 49.52 -3.15
CA GLU A 97 12.08 50.90 -2.79
C GLU A 97 11.77 51.70 -4.04
N THR A 98 10.56 52.25 -4.10
CA THR A 98 10.29 53.42 -4.94
C THR A 98 9.78 54.49 -3.99
N ASP A 99 10.67 55.45 -3.71
CA ASP A 99 10.35 56.69 -3.03
C ASP A 99 9.17 57.37 -3.76
N VAL A 100 8.05 57.52 -3.05
CA VAL A 100 6.95 58.37 -3.48
C VAL A 100 6.89 59.54 -2.51
N GLU A 101 7.22 60.71 -3.05
CA GLU A 101 7.18 61.99 -2.38
C GLU A 101 5.79 62.30 -1.84
N VAL A 102 5.78 62.75 -0.59
CA VAL A 102 4.62 63.30 0.09
C VAL A 102 4.41 64.72 -0.43
N GLU A 103 3.43 64.90 -1.33
CA GLU A 103 2.80 66.21 -1.56
C GLU A 103 1.48 66.27 -0.80
N THR A 104 1.53 66.96 0.33
CA THR A 104 0.39 67.68 0.89
C THR A 104 0.05 68.84 -0.03
N ASP A 105 -1.15 68.87 -0.62
CA ASP A 105 -1.98 70.08 -0.63
C ASP A 105 -3.36 69.95 -1.30
N THR A 106 -4.30 70.68 -0.70
CA THR A 106 -5.51 71.28 -1.30
C THR A 106 -6.68 70.37 -1.74
N ASN A 107 -7.51 70.08 -0.74
CA ASN A 107 -8.95 70.39 -0.71
C ASN A 107 -9.56 70.85 -2.06
N THR A 108 -9.94 69.89 -2.90
CA THR A 108 -10.83 70.14 -4.04
C THR A 108 -12.00 69.15 -3.94
N ASN A 109 -13.18 69.67 -3.64
CA ASN A 109 -14.46 68.97 -3.72
C ASN A 109 -14.72 68.54 -5.18
N SER A 110 -14.08 67.43 -5.59
CA SER A 110 -14.37 66.78 -6.87
C SER A 110 -15.45 65.74 -6.63
N TYR A 111 -16.65 66.08 -7.09
CA TYR A 111 -17.81 65.21 -7.09
C TYR A 111 -17.51 64.03 -8.04
N VAL A 112 -16.91 62.96 -7.50
CA VAL A 112 -16.74 61.70 -8.24
C VAL A 112 -18.15 61.13 -8.41
N PRO A 113 -18.68 61.02 -9.64
CA PRO A 113 -19.96 60.38 -9.84
C PRO A 113 -19.84 58.95 -9.31
N VAL A 114 -20.68 58.61 -8.34
CA VAL A 114 -20.87 57.24 -7.87
C VAL A 114 -21.31 56.44 -9.09
N ALA A 115 -20.35 55.80 -9.76
CA ALA A 115 -20.64 54.84 -10.80
C ALA A 115 -21.45 53.75 -10.12
N GLU A 116 -22.75 53.70 -10.43
CA GLU A 116 -23.62 52.61 -10.02
C GLU A 116 -22.89 51.31 -10.34
N LYS A 117 -22.47 50.57 -9.31
CA LYS A 117 -22.01 49.20 -9.46
C LYS A 117 -23.17 48.45 -10.08
N THR A 118 -23.12 48.26 -11.40
CA THR A 118 -24.06 47.43 -12.12
C THR A 118 -23.97 46.05 -11.50
N GLN A 119 -24.93 45.75 -10.62
CA GLN A 119 -25.03 44.48 -9.93
C GLN A 119 -25.28 43.44 -11.02
N THR A 120 -24.19 42.81 -11.45
CA THR A 120 -24.24 41.80 -12.51
C THR A 120 -24.90 40.59 -11.88
N THR A 121 -26.19 40.41 -12.18
CA THR A 121 -26.94 39.24 -11.76
C THR A 121 -26.17 38.00 -12.23
N PRO A 122 -25.84 37.04 -11.34
CA PRO A 122 -25.14 35.83 -11.76
C PRO A 122 -25.91 35.19 -12.90
N ALA A 123 -25.23 34.94 -14.02
CA ALA A 123 -25.84 34.21 -15.12
C ALA A 123 -26.31 32.85 -14.59
N VAL A 124 -27.56 32.50 -14.87
CA VAL A 124 -28.13 31.21 -14.46
C VAL A 124 -27.37 30.12 -15.22
N GLN A 125 -26.61 29.31 -14.50
CA GLN A 125 -25.90 28.17 -15.08
C GLN A 125 -26.89 27.14 -15.63
N THR A 126 -26.55 26.59 -16.79
CA THR A 126 -27.26 25.47 -17.40
C THR A 126 -26.96 24.16 -16.66
N PRO A 127 -27.84 23.16 -16.71
CA PRO A 127 -27.57 21.86 -16.09
C PRO A 127 -26.29 21.17 -16.60
N LEU A 128 -25.92 21.39 -17.87
CA LEU A 128 -24.67 20.87 -18.43
C LEU A 128 -23.44 21.52 -17.79
N GLU A 129 -23.46 22.85 -17.64
CA GLU A 129 -22.38 23.59 -16.97
C GLU A 129 -22.20 23.09 -15.54
N ILE A 130 -23.29 22.86 -14.81
CA ILE A 130 -23.22 22.27 -13.45
C ILE A 130 -22.57 20.89 -13.46
N CYS A 131 -22.92 20.01 -14.42
CA CYS A 131 -22.29 18.70 -14.54
C CYS A 131 -20.80 18.80 -14.89
N GLN A 132 -20.43 19.73 -15.76
CA GLN A 132 -19.05 19.94 -16.18
C GLN A 132 -18.19 20.59 -15.09
N GLU A 133 -18.78 21.44 -14.24
CA GLU A 133 -18.12 21.99 -13.05
C GLU A 133 -17.84 20.91 -12.00
N ARG A 134 -18.75 19.94 -11.85
CA ARG A 134 -18.59 18.85 -10.86
C ARG A 134 -17.67 17.74 -11.33
N ASN A 135 -17.92 17.24 -12.54
CA ASN A 135 -17.32 16.01 -13.06
C ASN A 135 -16.38 16.28 -14.25
N GLY A 136 -16.06 17.54 -14.53
CA GLY A 136 -15.10 17.95 -15.54
C GLY A 136 -15.69 18.02 -16.95
N TYR A 137 -14.87 18.49 -17.90
CA TYR A 137 -15.30 18.85 -19.25
C TYR A 137 -16.02 17.72 -20.02
N ASN A 138 -15.64 16.45 -19.77
CA ASN A 138 -16.25 15.30 -20.44
C ASN A 138 -17.57 14.83 -19.81
N ALA A 139 -18.09 15.56 -18.81
CA ALA A 139 -19.39 15.29 -18.23
C ALA A 139 -20.51 15.64 -19.22
N THR A 140 -21.58 14.86 -19.17
CA THR A 140 -22.80 15.06 -19.95
C THR A 140 -23.98 15.21 -19.00
N TYR A 141 -25.04 15.87 -19.46
CA TYR A 141 -26.30 15.96 -18.73
C TYR A 141 -27.39 15.23 -19.50
N ASP A 142 -28.07 14.31 -18.82
CA ASP A 142 -29.26 13.63 -19.35
C ASP A 142 -30.51 14.28 -18.75
N SER A 143 -31.25 15.02 -19.57
CA SER A 143 -32.49 15.68 -19.17
C SER A 143 -33.64 14.72 -18.86
N ALA A 144 -33.60 13.48 -19.38
CA ALA A 144 -34.66 12.50 -19.12
C ALA A 144 -34.59 11.96 -17.69
N THR A 145 -33.37 11.78 -17.17
CA THR A 145 -33.12 11.28 -15.82
C THR A 145 -32.71 12.38 -14.83
N ASN A 146 -32.50 13.61 -15.31
CA ASN A 146 -31.98 14.74 -14.56
C ASN A 146 -30.67 14.37 -13.83
N SER A 147 -29.74 13.73 -14.55
CA SER A 147 -28.50 13.20 -13.98
C SER A 147 -27.27 13.56 -14.81
N CYS A 148 -26.11 13.62 -14.16
CA CYS A 148 -24.82 13.80 -14.81
C CYS A 148 -24.24 12.44 -15.19
N GLY A 149 -23.80 12.29 -16.43
CA GLY A 149 -23.05 11.14 -16.93
C GLY A 149 -21.66 11.55 -17.43
N CYS A 150 -20.97 10.60 -18.04
CA CYS A 150 -19.75 10.88 -18.80
C CYS A 150 -20.01 10.63 -20.30
N ALA A 151 -19.34 11.40 -21.15
CA ALA A 151 -19.36 11.20 -22.59
C ALA A 151 -18.86 9.78 -22.97
N ALA A 152 -19.26 9.30 -24.15
CA ALA A 152 -18.82 8.00 -24.64
C ALA A 152 -17.27 7.93 -24.69
N GLY A 153 -16.69 6.86 -24.14
CA GLY A 153 -15.24 6.72 -23.99
C GLY A 153 -14.68 7.16 -22.62
N TYR A 154 -15.52 7.75 -21.77
CA TYR A 154 -15.15 8.26 -20.46
C TYR A 154 -15.92 7.56 -19.33
N SER A 155 -15.38 7.63 -18.13
CA SER A 155 -15.99 7.14 -16.90
C SER A 155 -15.60 8.03 -15.73
N LEU A 156 -16.46 8.05 -14.72
CA LEU A 156 -16.19 8.78 -13.49
C LEU A 156 -15.03 8.09 -12.76
N GLY A 157 -13.94 8.83 -12.55
CA GLY A 157 -12.78 8.35 -11.81
C GLY A 157 -13.12 8.15 -10.33
N ALA A 158 -12.65 7.04 -9.76
CA ALA A 158 -12.92 6.68 -8.37
C ALA A 158 -12.30 7.68 -7.38
N THR A 159 -11.16 8.27 -7.74
CA THR A 159 -10.42 9.19 -6.86
C THR A 159 -10.60 10.64 -7.31
N SER A 160 -10.49 10.90 -8.61
CA SER A 160 -10.61 12.27 -9.14
C SER A 160 -12.04 12.80 -9.06
N GLN A 161 -13.04 11.92 -9.04
CA GLN A 161 -14.45 12.30 -9.21
C GLN A 161 -14.67 13.09 -10.51
N GLN A 162 -13.81 12.90 -11.52
CA GLN A 162 -13.89 13.53 -12.83
C GLN A 162 -14.16 12.48 -13.92
N CYS A 163 -14.82 12.87 -15.01
CA CYS A 163 -14.97 12.06 -16.20
C CYS A 163 -13.63 11.97 -16.95
N VAL A 164 -12.92 10.87 -16.71
CA VAL A 164 -11.61 10.55 -17.30
C VAL A 164 -11.74 9.39 -18.29
N LYS A 165 -10.70 9.15 -19.10
CA LYS A 165 -10.70 8.02 -20.04
C LYS A 165 -10.85 6.69 -19.29
N PHE A 166 -11.46 5.69 -19.91
CA PHE A 166 -11.68 4.37 -19.30
C PHE A 166 -10.42 3.74 -18.65
N THR A 167 -9.24 3.89 -19.26
CA THR A 167 -7.99 3.35 -18.69
C THR A 167 -7.65 4.04 -17.38
N VAL A 168 -7.73 5.36 -17.33
CA VAL A 168 -7.46 6.17 -16.13
C VAL A 168 -8.49 5.86 -15.03
N ALA A 169 -9.77 5.75 -15.38
CA ALA A 169 -10.80 5.39 -14.40
C ALA A 169 -10.55 4.00 -13.79
N ARG A 170 -10.04 3.04 -14.57
CA ARG A 170 -9.65 1.72 -14.07
C ARG A 170 -8.42 1.76 -13.19
N ASP A 171 -7.41 2.55 -13.56
CA ASP A 171 -6.22 2.78 -12.74
C ASP A 171 -6.63 3.39 -11.38
N GLU A 172 -7.45 4.44 -11.39
CA GLU A 172 -7.98 5.05 -10.17
C GLU A 172 -8.79 4.05 -9.33
N SER A 173 -9.60 3.21 -9.97
CA SER A 173 -10.34 2.14 -9.28
C SER A 173 -9.40 1.17 -8.58
N CYS A 174 -8.33 0.74 -9.24
CA CYS A 174 -7.30 -0.11 -8.64
C CYS A 174 -6.62 0.58 -7.45
N ALA A 175 -6.11 1.79 -7.66
CA ALA A 175 -5.40 2.56 -6.63
C ALA A 175 -6.30 2.89 -5.42
N SER A 176 -7.61 3.09 -5.63
CA SER A 176 -8.58 3.35 -4.54
C SER A 176 -8.83 2.12 -3.67
N GLN A 177 -8.72 0.91 -4.23
CA GLN A 177 -8.94 -0.34 -3.51
C GLN A 177 -7.64 -0.87 -2.89
N TRP A 178 -6.53 -0.71 -3.60
CA TRP A 178 -5.19 -1.15 -3.20
C TRP A 178 -4.17 -0.06 -3.55
N PRO A 179 -3.71 0.72 -2.56
CA PRO A 179 -2.74 1.79 -2.79
C PRO A 179 -1.48 1.30 -3.50
N GLY A 180 -1.00 2.05 -4.50
CA GLY A 180 0.20 1.72 -5.29
C GLY A 180 -0.01 0.68 -6.39
N THR A 181 -1.26 0.28 -6.67
CA THR A 181 -1.61 -0.58 -7.80
C THR A 181 -2.07 0.21 -9.02
N SER A 182 -1.96 -0.42 -10.18
CA SER A 182 -2.45 0.05 -11.48
C SER A 182 -3.26 -1.05 -12.17
N PHE A 183 -4.07 -0.65 -13.15
CA PHE A 183 -4.87 -1.58 -13.95
C PHE A 183 -3.96 -2.42 -14.85
N LEU A 184 -4.05 -3.74 -14.70
CA LEU A 184 -3.34 -4.69 -15.56
C LEU A 184 -4.23 -5.16 -16.72
N LYS A 185 -5.41 -5.71 -16.39
CA LYS A 185 -6.35 -6.27 -17.37
C LYS A 185 -7.74 -6.44 -16.77
N VAL A 186 -8.74 -6.71 -17.61
CA VAL A 186 -10.07 -7.14 -17.14
C VAL A 186 -10.11 -8.66 -17.11
N ASP A 187 -10.63 -9.22 -16.02
CA ASP A 187 -11.10 -10.60 -16.01
C ASP A 187 -12.37 -10.71 -16.87
N LEU A 188 -12.27 -11.38 -18.02
CA LEU A 188 -13.40 -11.51 -18.94
C LEU A 188 -14.54 -12.40 -18.39
N THR A 189 -14.26 -13.20 -17.37
CA THR A 189 -15.24 -14.09 -16.74
C THR A 189 -16.08 -13.34 -15.73
N GLU A 190 -15.43 -12.53 -14.88
CA GLU A 190 -16.09 -11.81 -13.78
C GLU A 190 -16.39 -10.34 -14.11
N GLY A 191 -15.84 -9.80 -15.20
CA GLY A 191 -15.91 -8.39 -15.55
C GLY A 191 -15.15 -7.47 -14.59
N LYS A 192 -14.26 -8.02 -13.75
CA LYS A 192 -13.52 -7.27 -12.72
C LYS A 192 -12.18 -6.77 -13.24
N ASN A 193 -11.74 -5.64 -12.70
CA ASN A 193 -10.38 -5.16 -12.91
C ASN A 193 -9.41 -6.07 -12.15
N ILE A 194 -8.43 -6.62 -12.86
CA ILE A 194 -7.24 -7.22 -12.27
C ILE A 194 -6.21 -6.09 -12.14
N CYS A 195 -5.82 -5.82 -10.91
CA CYS A 195 -4.87 -4.79 -10.54
C CYS A 195 -3.53 -5.44 -10.19
N ASP A 196 -2.43 -4.75 -10.49
CA ASP A 196 -1.08 -5.19 -10.10
C ASP A 196 -0.22 -3.99 -9.67
N CYS A 197 0.89 -4.27 -9.00
CA CYS A 197 1.79 -3.22 -8.58
C CYS A 197 2.38 -2.47 -9.78
N GLU A 198 2.56 -1.16 -9.62
CA GLU A 198 3.33 -0.37 -10.56
C GLU A 198 4.76 -0.92 -10.69
N VAL A 199 5.40 -0.63 -11.82
CA VAL A 199 6.77 -1.09 -12.12
C VAL A 199 7.73 -0.64 -11.01
N GLY A 200 8.43 -1.59 -10.39
CA GLY A 200 9.37 -1.33 -9.29
C GLY A 200 8.75 -1.37 -7.89
N SER A 201 7.43 -1.60 -7.81
CA SER A 201 6.71 -1.84 -6.56
C SER A 201 6.34 -3.31 -6.41
N TYR A 202 6.09 -3.73 -5.17
CA TYR A 202 5.79 -5.11 -4.81
C TYR A 202 4.64 -5.16 -3.81
N TRP A 203 3.85 -6.22 -3.90
CA TRP A 203 2.79 -6.48 -2.93
C TRP A 203 3.37 -6.65 -1.54
N ASP A 204 2.68 -6.10 -0.55
CA ASP A 204 2.87 -6.48 0.84
C ASP A 204 2.43 -7.93 1.09
N ASN A 205 2.79 -8.47 2.25
CA ASN A 205 2.45 -9.85 2.61
C ASN A 205 0.94 -10.09 2.67
N GLY A 206 0.15 -9.05 2.95
CA GLY A 206 -1.31 -9.11 2.98
C GLY A 206 -1.99 -8.95 1.62
N ARG A 207 -1.25 -8.59 0.56
CA ARG A 207 -1.80 -8.16 -0.74
C ARG A 207 -2.87 -7.07 -0.60
N THR A 208 -2.62 -6.13 0.30
CA THR A 208 -3.49 -4.98 0.58
C THR A 208 -2.96 -3.69 -0.05
N ALA A 209 -1.67 -3.62 -0.36
CA ALA A 209 -1.04 -2.47 -1.01
C ALA A 209 0.27 -2.87 -1.70
N CYS A 210 0.76 -1.98 -2.56
CA CYS A 210 2.07 -2.10 -3.19
C CYS A 210 3.00 -1.02 -2.67
N TYR A 211 4.24 -1.42 -2.36
CA TYR A 211 5.29 -0.51 -1.92
C TYR A 211 6.56 -0.73 -2.73
N SER A 212 7.34 0.34 -2.88
CA SER A 212 8.68 0.24 -3.42
C SER A 212 9.58 -0.58 -2.50
N LEU A 213 10.64 -1.17 -3.06
CA LEU A 213 11.67 -1.86 -2.28
C LEU A 213 12.30 -0.94 -1.22
N SER A 214 12.48 0.36 -1.52
CA SER A 214 13.01 1.34 -0.57
C SER A 214 12.10 1.54 0.63
N SER A 215 10.78 1.63 0.43
CA SER A 215 9.81 1.76 1.51
C SER A 215 9.78 0.51 2.40
N PHE A 216 9.91 -0.69 1.83
CA PHE A 216 10.02 -1.92 2.62
C PHE A 216 11.31 -1.97 3.43
N ASN A 217 12.45 -1.62 2.83
CA ASN A 217 13.72 -1.54 3.57
C ASN A 217 13.61 -0.54 4.72
N GLN A 218 13.00 0.62 4.49
CA GLN A 218 12.80 1.61 5.54
C GLN A 218 11.87 1.09 6.64
N SER A 219 10.82 0.33 6.29
CA SER A 219 9.95 -0.32 7.26
C SER A 219 10.75 -1.29 8.15
N CYS A 220 11.60 -2.14 7.56
CA CYS A 220 12.48 -3.03 8.32
C CYS A 220 13.43 -2.25 9.25
N VAL A 221 14.04 -1.17 8.76
CA VAL A 221 14.90 -0.30 9.59
C VAL A 221 14.12 0.33 10.75
N ASN A 222 12.87 0.74 10.52
CA ASN A 222 12.04 1.33 11.56
C ASN A 222 11.60 0.29 12.62
N SER A 223 11.37 -0.95 12.21
CA SER A 223 10.93 -2.03 13.11
C SER A 223 12.06 -2.70 13.88
N TYR A 224 13.20 -2.90 13.22
CA TYR A 224 14.29 -3.74 13.72
C TYR A 224 15.62 -2.97 13.86
N GLY A 225 15.64 -1.67 13.58
CA GLY A 225 16.80 -0.82 13.77
C GLY A 225 17.77 -0.79 12.58
N THR A 226 18.89 -0.09 12.79
CA THR A 226 19.91 0.07 11.75
C THR A 226 20.53 -1.26 11.39
N GLY A 227 20.69 -1.51 10.09
CA GLY A 227 21.21 -2.78 9.57
C GLY A 227 20.12 -3.75 9.14
N ALA A 228 18.85 -3.53 9.53
CA ALA A 228 17.74 -4.30 8.99
C ALA A 228 17.47 -3.95 7.52
N TYR A 229 17.09 -4.93 6.72
CA TYR A 229 16.70 -4.76 5.32
C TYR A 229 15.60 -5.76 4.94
N SER A 230 14.89 -5.51 3.84
CA SER A 230 13.87 -6.41 3.34
C SER A 230 14.46 -7.44 2.38
N THR A 231 14.18 -8.71 2.64
CA THR A 231 14.45 -9.83 1.74
C THR A 231 13.14 -10.56 1.40
N THR A 232 13.24 -11.62 0.60
CA THR A 232 12.09 -12.47 0.23
C THR A 232 12.38 -13.91 0.61
N GLU A 233 11.52 -14.48 1.45
CA GLU A 233 11.55 -15.88 1.87
C GLU A 233 10.18 -16.50 1.56
N ASP A 234 10.16 -17.65 0.85
CA ASP A 234 8.92 -18.33 0.41
C ASP A 234 7.90 -17.41 -0.31
N GLY A 235 8.41 -16.44 -1.07
CA GLY A 235 7.58 -15.47 -1.80
C GLY A 235 6.91 -14.42 -0.91
N LYS A 236 7.24 -14.38 0.39
CA LYS A 236 6.83 -13.34 1.34
C LYS A 236 8.01 -12.43 1.63
N ARG A 237 7.72 -11.15 1.85
CA ARG A 237 8.71 -10.20 2.33
C ARG A 237 8.96 -10.44 3.81
N VAL A 238 10.22 -10.64 4.17
CA VAL A 238 10.66 -10.72 5.56
C VAL A 238 11.75 -9.68 5.78
N CYS A 239 11.91 -9.23 7.02
CA CYS A 239 13.05 -8.41 7.39
C CYS A 239 14.19 -9.31 7.84
N ASP A 240 15.41 -8.92 7.51
CA ASP A 240 16.64 -9.64 7.83
C ASP A 240 17.75 -8.64 8.19
N CYS A 241 18.84 -9.11 8.77
CA CYS A 241 19.98 -8.26 9.13
C CYS A 241 21.04 -8.28 8.03
N GLY A 242 21.40 -7.07 7.59
CA GLY A 242 22.36 -6.86 6.52
C GLY A 242 23.78 -7.21 6.95
N TYR A 243 24.70 -7.17 5.99
CA TYR A 243 26.10 -7.50 6.24
C TYR A 243 26.70 -6.68 7.39
N GLY A 244 27.34 -7.37 8.34
CA GLY A 244 27.93 -6.76 9.54
C GLY A 244 26.95 -6.60 10.70
N TYR A 245 25.69 -7.01 10.54
CA TYR A 245 24.66 -7.07 11.58
C TYR A 245 24.18 -8.50 11.76
N ASP A 246 23.62 -8.79 12.93
CA ASP A 246 22.88 -10.01 13.21
C ASP A 246 21.72 -9.69 14.15
N TRP A 247 20.78 -10.63 14.30
CA TRP A 247 19.70 -10.53 15.25
C TRP A 247 20.23 -10.49 16.67
N ASP A 248 19.58 -9.67 17.50
CA ASP A 248 19.80 -9.73 18.93
C ASP A 248 19.28 -11.05 19.52
N ILE A 249 19.59 -11.31 20.79
CA ILE A 249 19.19 -12.56 21.46
C ILE A 249 17.67 -12.76 21.43
N GLU A 250 16.90 -11.67 21.48
CA GLU A 250 15.44 -11.72 21.47
C GLU A 250 14.84 -11.79 20.05
N GLY A 251 15.65 -11.59 19.01
CA GLY A 251 15.19 -11.54 17.61
C GLY A 251 14.30 -10.34 17.31
N ASN A 252 14.44 -9.25 18.07
CA ASN A 252 13.62 -8.04 17.96
C ASN A 252 14.36 -6.88 17.29
N SER A 253 15.69 -6.99 17.10
CA SER A 253 16.48 -5.94 16.48
C SER A 253 17.76 -6.47 15.82
N CYS A 254 18.22 -5.76 14.79
CA CYS A 254 19.54 -5.98 14.20
C CYS A 254 20.58 -5.20 15.00
N VAL A 255 21.58 -5.90 15.50
CA VAL A 255 22.72 -5.34 16.24
C VAL A 255 24.00 -5.57 15.47
N SER A 256 24.95 -4.64 15.58
CA SER A 256 26.22 -4.77 14.87
C SER A 256 27.02 -5.97 15.41
N THR A 257 27.63 -6.74 14.52
CA THR A 257 28.52 -7.86 14.90
C THR A 257 29.71 -7.39 15.74
N ALA A 258 30.13 -6.12 15.61
CA ALA A 258 31.12 -5.51 16.50
C ALA A 258 30.63 -5.41 17.95
N SER A 259 29.36 -5.01 18.15
CA SER A 259 28.73 -5.00 19.47
C SER A 259 28.62 -6.41 20.06
N ILE A 260 28.27 -7.41 19.24
CA ILE A 260 28.21 -8.81 19.67
C ILE A 260 29.61 -9.33 20.04
N ASN A 261 30.64 -9.02 19.24
CA ASN A 261 32.02 -9.41 19.54
C ASN A 261 32.50 -8.84 20.89
N ALA A 262 32.12 -7.61 21.25
CA ALA A 262 32.44 -7.04 22.55
C ALA A 262 31.79 -7.81 23.72
N ILE A 263 30.59 -8.37 23.51
CA ILE A 263 29.94 -9.27 24.49
C ILE A 263 30.72 -10.58 24.59
N CYS A 264 31.10 -11.18 23.46
CA CYS A 264 31.91 -12.40 23.44
C CYS A 264 33.26 -12.23 24.15
N GLU A 265 33.97 -11.11 23.92
CA GLU A 265 35.23 -10.84 24.58
C GLU A 265 35.09 -10.68 26.10
N LYS A 266 33.96 -10.17 26.56
CA LYS A 266 33.63 -10.02 27.97
C LYS A 266 33.26 -11.35 28.63
N ASP A 267 32.46 -12.17 27.95
CA ASP A 267 31.84 -13.37 28.53
C ASP A 267 32.76 -14.59 28.46
N VAL A 268 33.52 -14.75 27.38
CA VAL A 268 34.40 -15.92 27.14
C VAL A 268 35.88 -15.58 27.30
N GLY A 269 36.27 -14.35 26.95
CA GLY A 269 37.63 -13.84 27.13
C GLY A 269 38.13 -13.07 25.93
N ARG A 270 39.22 -12.31 26.12
CA ARG A 270 39.86 -11.55 25.05
C ARG A 270 40.19 -12.47 23.87
N ASN A 271 39.98 -12.00 22.65
CA ASN A 271 40.11 -12.73 21.37
C ASN A 271 38.95 -13.66 21.01
N SER A 272 37.95 -13.87 21.88
CA SER A 272 36.72 -14.57 21.48
C SER A 272 35.94 -13.78 20.43
N ARG A 273 35.35 -14.48 19.46
CA ARG A 273 34.55 -13.88 18.38
C ARG A 273 33.18 -14.51 18.31
N TYR A 274 32.21 -13.77 17.81
CA TYR A 274 30.89 -14.28 17.53
C TYR A 274 30.92 -15.35 16.43
N ALA A 275 30.27 -16.49 16.67
CA ALA A 275 30.23 -17.63 15.76
C ALA A 275 29.15 -17.52 14.68
N GLY A 276 28.31 -16.46 14.71
CA GLY A 276 27.26 -16.24 13.70
C GLY A 276 25.92 -16.89 14.02
N TYR A 277 25.67 -17.31 15.26
CA TYR A 277 24.37 -17.81 15.68
C TYR A 277 24.12 -17.66 17.20
N VAL A 278 22.85 -17.71 17.57
CA VAL A 278 22.34 -17.69 18.95
C VAL A 278 21.83 -19.09 19.31
N GLU A 279 22.17 -19.58 20.50
CA GLU A 279 21.65 -20.85 21.03
C GLU A 279 21.36 -20.70 22.54
N GLY A 280 20.21 -21.20 22.99
CA GLY A 280 19.82 -21.13 24.40
C GLY A 280 19.72 -19.71 24.97
N GLY A 281 19.36 -18.72 24.14
CA GLY A 281 19.26 -17.32 24.55
C GLY A 281 20.61 -16.64 24.78
N LYS A 282 21.67 -17.11 24.13
CA LYS A 282 23.01 -16.52 24.20
C LYS A 282 23.68 -16.54 22.84
N TYR A 283 24.49 -15.52 22.56
CA TYR A 283 25.39 -15.56 21.42
C TYR A 283 26.43 -16.67 21.62
N ILE A 284 26.64 -17.49 20.60
CA ILE A 284 27.72 -18.46 20.64
C ILE A 284 29.01 -17.78 20.21
N CYS A 285 30.02 -17.92 21.06
CA CYS A 285 31.32 -17.30 20.88
C CYS A 285 32.38 -18.40 20.69
N THR A 286 33.35 -18.16 19.82
CA THR A 286 34.52 -19.02 19.67
C THR A 286 35.44 -18.93 20.89
N GLU A 287 36.14 -20.02 21.18
CA GLU A 287 37.21 -20.00 22.19
C GLU A 287 38.31 -18.97 21.81
N PRO A 288 38.95 -18.35 22.80
CA PRO A 288 40.02 -17.40 22.55
C PRO A 288 41.25 -18.13 21.99
N TYR A 289 41.85 -17.53 20.96
CA TYR A 289 43.11 -17.96 20.35
C TYR A 289 44.33 -17.26 20.97
#